data_AF-A0A434QQ30-F1
#
_entry.id   AF-A0A434QQ30-F1
#
_cell.length_a   1.000
_cell.length_b   1.000
_cell.length_c   1.000
_cell.angle_alpha   90.00
_cell.angle_beta   90.00
_cell.angle_gamma   90.00
#
_symmetry.space_group_name_H-M   'P 1'
#
loop_
_entity.id
_entity.type
_entity.pdbx_description
1 polymer ?
#
loop_
_entity_poly.entity_id
_entity_poly.type
_entity_poly.pdbx_seq_one_letter_code
_entity_poly.pdbx_strand_id
1 'polypeptide(L)'
;LEERDVLFIDEIHRLNPAVEEILYPAMEDFQLDLIIGEGPAARSVKIDLARFTLVAATTRLGLLTNPLRDRFGIPVRLNFYTVEELEQIVRRGARILSMPLGDDGALEIARRARGTPRIAGRLLRRVR
;
A
#
# COMPACT_ATOMS: atom_id res chain seq x y z
N LEU A 1 -0.83 -11.61 -14.72
CA LEU A 1 -0.45 -10.20 -14.86
C LEU A 1 -0.33 -9.94 -16.33
N GLU A 2 -1.16 -9.04 -16.83
CA GLU A 2 -1.05 -8.52 -18.18
C GLU A 2 0.04 -7.43 -18.23
N GLU A 3 0.44 -7.05 -19.44
CA GLU A 3 1.44 -6.00 -19.61
C GLU A 3 0.93 -4.67 -19.00
N ARG A 4 1.77 -4.05 -18.16
CA ARG A 4 1.53 -2.81 -17.39
C ARG A 4 0.51 -2.92 -16.26
N ASP A 5 0.15 -4.13 -15.85
CA ASP A 5 -0.62 -4.31 -14.62
C ASP A 5 0.12 -3.76 -13.40
N VAL A 6 -0.67 -3.39 -12.39
CA VAL A 6 -0.15 -3.01 -11.08
C VAL A 6 -0.32 -4.17 -10.11
N LEU A 7 0.78 -4.68 -9.57
CA LEU A 7 0.76 -5.58 -8.44
C LEU A 7 0.88 -4.75 -7.17
N PHE A 8 -0.16 -4.73 -6.34
CA PHE A 8 -0.14 -4.05 -5.06
C PHE A 8 0.08 -5.03 -3.90
N ILE A 9 1.13 -4.81 -3.11
CA ILE A 9 1.41 -5.58 -1.89
C ILE A 9 1.34 -4.65 -0.69
N ASP A 10 0.30 -4.85 0.15
CA ASP A 10 0.21 -4.17 1.44
C ASP A 10 1.06 -4.88 2.48
N GLU A 11 1.56 -4.12 3.46
CA GLU A 11 2.39 -4.62 4.56
C GLU A 11 3.57 -5.48 4.07
N ILE A 12 4.26 -5.04 3.01
CA ILE A 12 5.34 -5.81 2.34
C ILE A 12 6.46 -6.25 3.29
N HIS A 13 6.65 -5.54 4.40
CA HIS A 13 7.61 -5.92 5.45
C HIS A 13 7.26 -7.22 6.19
N ARG A 14 6.10 -7.82 5.91
CA ARG A 14 5.66 -9.12 6.46
C ARG A 14 5.87 -10.28 5.49
N LEU A 15 6.45 -10.04 4.32
CA LEU A 15 6.79 -11.12 3.39
C LEU A 15 7.70 -12.14 4.07
N ASN A 16 7.47 -13.40 3.75
CA ASN A 16 8.43 -14.46 4.11
C ASN A 16 9.74 -14.18 3.35
N PRO A 17 10.92 -14.26 3.99
CA PRO A 17 12.20 -14.06 3.32
C PRO A 17 12.35 -14.82 2.00
N ALA A 18 11.86 -16.07 1.93
CA ALA A 18 11.91 -16.86 0.69
C ALA A 18 11.06 -16.25 -0.44
N VAL A 19 9.92 -15.65 -0.11
CA VAL A 19 9.05 -14.95 -1.09
C VAL A 19 9.65 -13.62 -1.50
N GLU A 20 10.29 -12.92 -0.56
CA GLU A 20 11.00 -11.68 -0.83
C GLU A 20 12.15 -11.89 -1.83
N GLU A 21 12.94 -12.95 -1.64
CA GLU A 21 14.03 -13.31 -2.56
C GLU A 21 13.52 -13.63 -3.97
N ILE A 22 12.39 -14.35 -4.08
CA ILE A 22 11.73 -14.64 -5.35
C ILE A 22 11.25 -13.36 -6.06
N LEU A 23 10.98 -12.28 -5.32
CA LEU A 23 10.48 -11.03 -5.87
C LEU A 23 11.58 -10.20 -6.55
N TYR A 24 12.86 -10.40 -6.19
CA TYR A 24 13.96 -9.59 -6.72
C TYR A 24 14.10 -9.68 -8.25
N PRO A 25 14.17 -10.89 -8.87
CA PRO A 25 14.28 -10.99 -10.32
C PRO A 25 12.99 -10.54 -11.03
N ALA A 26 11.84 -10.66 -10.36
CA ALA A 26 10.57 -10.20 -10.91
C ALA A 26 10.52 -8.68 -11.02
N MET A 27 11.15 -7.96 -10.09
CA MET A 27 11.25 -6.49 -10.10
C MET A 27 12.32 -5.96 -11.06
N GLU A 28 13.46 -6.65 -11.13
CA GLU A 28 14.63 -6.18 -11.89
C GLU A 28 14.55 -6.58 -13.37
N ASP A 29 14.30 -7.86 -13.62
CA ASP A 29 14.43 -8.48 -14.94
C ASP A 29 13.09 -8.96 -15.51
N PHE A 30 12.00 -8.84 -14.75
CA PHE A 30 10.69 -9.42 -15.08
C PHE A 30 10.78 -10.93 -15.30
N GLN A 31 11.52 -11.62 -14.43
CA GLN A 31 11.67 -13.07 -14.46
C GLN A 31 11.34 -13.70 -13.11
N LEU A 32 10.94 -14.97 -13.12
CA LEU A 32 10.68 -15.75 -11.92
C LEU A 32 11.45 -17.07 -11.99
N ASP A 33 12.25 -17.34 -10.98
CA ASP A 33 12.90 -18.64 -10.80
C ASP A 33 12.00 -19.55 -9.94
N LEU A 34 11.48 -20.63 -10.53
CA LEU A 34 10.68 -21.63 -9.82
C LEU A 34 11.41 -22.96 -9.74
N ILE A 35 11.53 -23.49 -8.52
CA ILE A 35 12.02 -24.85 -8.30
C ILE A 35 10.84 -25.82 -8.50
N ILE A 36 10.97 -26.74 -9.45
CA ILE A 36 9.99 -27.78 -9.73
C ILE A 36 10.55 -29.14 -9.31
N GLY A 37 9.80 -29.85 -8.47
CA GLY A 37 10.16 -31.17 -7.94
C GLY A 37 10.78 -31.12 -6.54
N GLU A 38 11.09 -32.29 -5.98
CA GLU A 38 11.67 -32.44 -4.65
C GLU A 38 12.98 -33.25 -4.69
N GLY A 39 13.87 -33.00 -3.73
CA GLY A 39 15.12 -33.73 -3.57
C GLY A 39 16.14 -33.48 -4.69
N PRO A 40 17.09 -34.41 -4.92
CA PRO A 40 18.16 -34.25 -5.91
C PRO A 40 17.70 -34.10 -7.37
N ALA A 41 16.43 -34.43 -7.66
CA ALA A 41 15.83 -34.31 -8.97
C ALA A 41 15.13 -32.95 -9.21
N ALA A 42 15.09 -32.08 -8.20
CA ALA A 42 14.52 -30.74 -8.34
C ALA A 42 15.30 -29.93 -9.38
N ARG A 43 14.57 -29.27 -10.28
CA ARG A 43 15.16 -28.41 -11.32
C ARG A 43 14.62 -27.00 -11.23
N SER A 44 15.49 -26.02 -11.46
CA SER A 44 15.06 -24.62 -11.56
C SER A 44 14.55 -24.34 -12.97
N VAL A 45 13.39 -23.69 -13.06
CA VAL A 45 12.78 -23.23 -14.31
C VAL A 45 12.59 -21.73 -14.24
N LYS A 46 13.10 -21.03 -15.24
CA LYS A 46 12.88 -19.60 -15.44
C LYS A 46 11.59 -19.36 -16.21
N ILE A 47 10.77 -18.45 -15.71
CA ILE A 47 9.54 -18.01 -16.36
C ILE A 47 9.64 -16.50 -16.60
N ASP A 48 9.45 -16.09 -17.84
CA ASP A 48 9.34 -14.67 -18.18
C ASP A 48 7.98 -14.13 -17.73
N LEU A 49 8.02 -12.95 -17.10
CA LEU A 49 6.84 -12.22 -16.67
C LEU A 49 6.54 -11.09 -17.65
N ALA A 50 5.26 -10.80 -17.84
CA ALA A 50 4.86 -9.54 -18.46
C ALA A 50 5.39 -8.37 -17.61
N ARG A 51 5.82 -7.29 -18.27
CA ARG A 51 6.23 -6.07 -17.55
C ARG A 51 5.07 -5.57 -16.70
N PHE A 52 5.31 -5.32 -15.42
CA PHE A 52 4.31 -4.84 -14.47
C PHE A 52 4.91 -3.75 -13.58
N THR A 53 4.07 -3.07 -12.80
CA THR A 53 4.51 -2.13 -11.77
C THR A 53 4.19 -2.70 -10.40
N LEU A 54 5.23 -2.92 -9.58
CA LEU A 54 5.04 -3.26 -8.18
C LEU A 54 4.81 -1.98 -7.37
N VAL A 55 3.65 -1.88 -6.72
CA VAL A 55 3.38 -0.86 -5.71
C VAL A 55 3.33 -1.54 -4.35
N ALA A 56 4.20 -1.11 -3.44
CA ALA A 56 4.27 -1.68 -2.11
C ALA A 56 3.91 -0.64 -1.05
N ALA A 57 3.18 -1.07 -0.02
CA ALA A 57 2.90 -0.27 1.17
C ALA A 57 3.50 -0.93 2.41
N THR A 58 3.96 -0.10 3.35
CA THR A 58 4.44 -0.56 4.65
C THR A 58 4.17 0.49 5.72
N THR A 59 3.76 0.03 6.91
CA THR A 59 3.72 0.85 8.12
C THR A 59 5.05 0.88 8.87
N ARG A 60 6.01 0.03 8.49
CA ARG A 60 7.28 -0.19 9.21
C ARG A 60 8.46 -0.20 8.24
N LEU A 61 8.84 0.98 7.75
CA LEU A 61 9.95 1.13 6.79
C LEU A 61 11.27 0.53 7.31
N GLY A 62 11.54 0.64 8.62
CA GLY A 62 12.76 0.11 9.24
C GLY A 62 12.84 -1.42 9.31
N LEU A 63 11.78 -2.14 8.97
CA LEU A 63 11.78 -3.60 8.87
C LEU A 63 12.01 -4.12 7.46
N LEU A 64 12.08 -3.24 6.46
CA LEU A 64 12.44 -3.65 5.11
C LEU A 64 13.93 -3.94 5.04
N THR A 65 14.30 -5.02 4.36
CA THR A 65 15.70 -5.28 4.03
C THR A 65 16.20 -4.20 3.05
N ASN A 66 17.50 -3.90 3.10
CA ASN A 66 18.10 -2.99 2.12
C ASN A 66 17.93 -3.51 0.68
N PRO A 67 18.16 -4.81 0.37
CA PRO A 67 17.96 -5.34 -0.98
C PRO A 67 16.55 -5.10 -1.54
N LEU A 68 15.49 -5.32 -0.76
CA LEU A 68 14.13 -5.05 -1.21
C LEU A 68 13.89 -3.55 -1.41
N ARG A 69 14.30 -2.72 -0.43
CA ARG A 69 14.08 -1.27 -0.48
C ARG A 69 14.78 -0.61 -1.68
N ASP A 70 16.02 -0.99 -1.94
CA ASP A 70 16.85 -0.34 -2.96
C ASP A 70 16.38 -0.63 -4.39
N ARG A 71 15.50 -1.63 -4.58
CA ARG A 71 14.84 -1.94 -5.87
C ARG A 71 13.61 -1.07 -6.17
N PHE A 72 13.10 -0.31 -5.20
CA PHE A 72 12.01 0.63 -5.45
C PHE A 72 12.53 1.97 -5.98
N GLY A 73 12.25 2.26 -7.25
CA GLY A 73 12.71 3.50 -7.89
C GLY A 73 12.01 4.78 -7.41
N ILE A 74 10.83 4.68 -6.78
CA ILE A 74 10.03 5.84 -6.36
C ILE A 74 9.59 5.67 -4.90
N PRO A 75 10.45 5.97 -3.91
CA PRO A 75 10.05 5.96 -2.52
C PRO A 75 9.15 7.16 -2.21
N VAL A 76 7.95 6.89 -1.68
CA VAL A 76 6.99 7.92 -1.25
C VAL A 76 6.67 7.75 0.22
N ARG A 77 6.77 8.84 0.99
CA ARG A 77 6.33 8.88 2.39
C ARG A 77 5.06 9.69 2.51
N LEU A 78 3.98 9.03 2.95
CA LEU A 78 2.74 9.71 3.30
C LEU A 78 2.86 10.30 4.70
N ASN A 79 2.57 11.59 4.82
CA ASN A 79 2.51 12.28 6.10
C ASN A 79 1.08 12.29 6.64
N PHE A 80 0.94 12.59 7.94
CA PHE A 80 -0.35 12.90 8.50
C PHE A 80 -0.93 14.14 7.84
N TYR A 81 -2.24 14.12 7.62
CA TYR A 81 -2.99 15.24 7.06
C TYR A 81 -3.10 16.36 8.09
N THR A 82 -3.14 17.60 7.63
CA THR A 82 -3.48 18.74 8.50
C THR A 82 -4.97 18.70 8.87
N VAL A 83 -5.35 19.52 9.86
CA VAL A 83 -6.76 19.62 10.25
C VAL A 83 -7.60 20.18 9.11
N GLU A 84 -7.06 21.14 8.35
CA GLU A 84 -7.72 21.81 7.23
C GLU A 84 -7.94 20.82 6.07
N GLU A 85 -6.94 20.00 5.73
CA GLU A 85 -7.09 18.96 4.72
C GLU A 85 -8.12 17.90 5.13
N LEU A 86 -8.13 17.51 6.42
CA LEU A 86 -9.12 16.58 6.95
C LEU A 86 -10.53 17.17 6.95
N GLU A 87 -10.68 18.47 7.23
CA GLU A 87 -11.98 19.15 7.16
C GLU A 87 -12.55 19.05 5.73
N GLN A 88 -11.72 19.28 4.71
CA GLN A 88 -12.12 19.13 3.31
C GLN A 88 -12.58 17.70 3.00
N ILE A 89 -11.84 16.69 3.47
CA ILE A 89 -12.21 15.27 3.32
C ILE A 89 -13.54 14.97 4.00
N VAL A 90 -13.76 15.49 5.21
CA VAL A 90 -14.99 15.27 5.99
C VAL A 90 -16.19 15.94 5.32
N ARG A 91 -16.08 17.21 4.90
CA ARG A 91 -17.14 17.93 4.17
C ARG A 91 -17.52 17.21 2.88
N ARG A 92 -16.52 16.75 2.11
CA ARG A 92 -16.75 15.94 0.90
C ARG A 92 -17.45 14.62 1.24
N GLY A 93 -17.02 13.94 2.30
CA GLY A 93 -17.63 12.70 2.79
C GLY A 93 -19.10 12.87 3.14
N ALA A 94 -19.46 13.94 3.86
CA ALA A 94 -20.83 14.23 4.25
C ALA A 94 -21.72 14.49 3.02
N ARG A 95 -21.21 15.25 2.04
CA ARG A 95 -21.89 15.49 0.77
C ARG A 95 -22.19 14.19 0.01
N ILE A 96 -21.21 13.28 -0.10
CA ILE A 96 -21.39 11.98 -0.78
C ILE A 96 -22.42 11.12 -0.05
N LEU A 97 -22.45 11.17 1.29
CA LEU A 97 -23.40 10.44 2.12
C LEU A 97 -24.77 11.12 2.24
N SER A 98 -24.97 12.28 1.59
CA SER A 98 -26.18 13.12 1.72
C SER A 98 -26.54 13.42 3.18
N MET A 99 -25.52 13.62 4.02
CA MET A 99 -25.69 13.88 5.44
C MET A 99 -25.57 15.39 5.71
N PRO A 100 -26.55 16.02 6.39
CA PRO A 100 -26.39 17.39 6.83
C PRO A 100 -25.24 17.46 7.85
N LEU A 101 -24.31 18.39 7.63
CA LEU A 101 -23.17 18.61 8.51
C LEU A 101 -23.05 20.11 8.73
N GLY A 102 -23.09 20.52 10.00
CA GLY A 102 -22.86 21.91 10.38
C GLY A 102 -21.43 22.36 10.04
N ASP A 103 -21.24 23.66 9.90
CA ASP A 103 -19.95 24.24 9.52
C ASP A 103 -18.84 23.99 10.55
N ASP A 104 -19.20 23.89 11.82
CA ASP A 104 -18.31 23.54 12.93
C ASP A 104 -18.10 22.02 13.08
N GLY A 105 -19.11 21.22 12.72
CA GLY A 105 -19.07 19.76 12.86
C GLY A 105 -17.96 19.10 12.04
N ALA A 106 -17.69 19.60 10.82
CA ALA A 106 -16.61 19.09 9.99
C ALA A 106 -15.22 19.30 10.63
N LEU A 107 -15.00 20.51 11.16
CA LEU A 107 -13.77 20.92 11.80
C LEU A 107 -13.53 20.09 13.08
N GLU A 108 -14.57 19.87 13.87
CA GLU A 108 -14.45 19.09 15.12
C GLU A 108 -14.12 17.62 14.85
N ILE A 109 -14.72 17.02 13.82
CA ILE A 109 -14.35 15.66 13.37
C ILE A 109 -12.88 15.63 12.92
N ALA A 110 -12.46 16.61 12.13
CA ALA A 110 -11.09 16.71 11.62
C ALA A 110 -10.06 16.79 12.76
N ARG A 111 -10.29 17.65 13.76
CA ARG A 111 -9.43 17.78 14.96
C ARG A 111 -9.29 16.46 15.73
N ARG A 112 -10.34 15.63 15.78
CA ARG A 112 -10.35 14.34 16.50
C ARG A 112 -9.84 13.15 15.67
N ALA A 113 -9.58 13.34 14.38
CA ALA A 113 -9.20 12.27 13.47
C ALA A 113 -7.71 11.89 13.50
N ARG A 114 -6.90 12.57 14.31
CA ARG A 114 -5.45 12.29 14.48
C ARG A 114 -4.71 12.24 13.14
N GLY A 115 -4.91 13.25 12.30
CA GLY A 115 -4.25 13.37 11.00
C GLY A 115 -4.57 12.26 9.98
N THR A 116 -5.59 11.43 10.23
CA THR A 116 -5.84 10.20 9.46
C THR A 116 -7.23 10.22 8.79
N PRO A 117 -7.31 10.23 7.45
CA PRO A 117 -8.59 10.23 6.71
C PRO A 117 -9.50 9.06 7.06
N ARG A 118 -8.92 7.87 7.27
CA ARG A 118 -9.64 6.66 7.69
C ARG A 118 -10.39 6.87 9.02
N ILE A 119 -9.78 7.57 9.98
CA ILE A 119 -10.42 7.86 11.27
C ILE A 119 -11.49 8.94 11.09
N ALA A 120 -11.20 9.99 10.32
CA ALA A 120 -12.15 11.06 10.02
C ALA A 120 -13.45 10.52 9.42
N GLY A 121 -13.35 9.68 8.38
CA GLY A 121 -14.51 9.03 7.76
C GLY A 121 -15.26 8.10 8.71
N ARG A 122 -14.55 7.39 9.61
CA ARG A 122 -15.19 6.55 10.63
C ARG A 122 -15.96 7.37 11.67
N LEU A 123 -15.39 8.50 12.12
CA LEU A 123 -16.07 9.42 13.04
C LEU A 123 -17.30 10.02 12.38
N LEU A 124 -17.17 10.50 11.14
CA LEU A 124 -18.29 11.06 10.38
C LEU A 124 -19.50 10.10 10.32
N ARG A 125 -19.27 8.81 10.09
CA ARG A 125 -20.34 7.79 10.06
C ARG A 125 -21.00 7.51 11.42
N ARG A 126 -20.31 7.82 12.53
CA ARG A 126 -20.80 7.59 13.90
C ARG A 126 -21.53 8.78 14.50
N VAL A 127 -21.28 9.98 13.97
CA VAL A 127 -21.93 11.23 14.39
C VAL A 127 -23.31 11.40 13.71
N ARG A 128 -23.72 10.42 12.89
CA ARG A 128 -25.08 10.30 12.36
C ARG A 128 -26.10 10.11 13.48
#